data_AF-A0A7S2RG92-F1
#
_entry.id   AF-A0A7S2RG92-F1
#
_cell.length_a   1.000
_cell.length_b   1.000
_cell.length_c   1.000
_cell.angle_alpha   90.00
_cell.angle_beta   90.00
_cell.angle_gamma   90.00
#
_symmetry.space_group_name_H-M   'P 1'
#
loop_
_entity.id
_entity.type
_entity.pdbx_description
1 polymer ?
#
loop_
_entity_poly.entity_id
_entity_poly.type
_entity_poly.pdbx_seq_one_letter_code
_entity_poly.pdbx_strand_id
1 'polypeptide(L)'
;IVEMSTSKTGKHGHAKVHMVGIDIFTSKKYEDICPSTHNMDVPVVQRKDYQLVDVLDDGTLSVMDDDGNTRDDLNLPPGDLGKDIKDRFEKGETFTVTVIKAMGEEQITGTKTLS
;
A
#
# COMPACT_ATOMS: atom_id res chain seq x y z
N ILE A 1 10.90 5.09 -2.85
CA ILE A 1 11.98 5.35 -3.84
C ILE A 1 12.94 4.18 -3.79
N VAL A 2 13.35 3.68 -4.95
CA VAL A 2 14.25 2.51 -5.06
C VAL A 2 15.62 2.86 -5.63
N GLU A 3 15.75 3.99 -6.34
CA GLU A 3 17.03 4.48 -6.84
C GLU A 3 17.05 6.01 -6.89
N MET A 4 18.21 6.61 -6.65
CA MET A 4 18.44 8.05 -6.77
C MET A 4 19.86 8.30 -7.28
N SER A 5 19.99 9.02 -8.40
CA SER A 5 21.28 9.45 -8.93
C SER A 5 21.31 10.96 -9.14
N THR A 6 22.45 11.60 -8.89
CA THR A 6 22.62 13.05 -9.06
C THR A 6 23.64 13.33 -10.15
N SER A 7 23.29 14.18 -11.12
CA SER A 7 24.17 14.58 -12.20
C SER A 7 24.37 16.10 -12.22
N LYS A 8 25.58 16.55 -12.53
CA LYS A 8 25.90 17.98 -12.67
C LYS A 8 26.01 18.33 -14.14
N THR A 9 25.26 19.33 -14.59
CA THR A 9 25.31 19.82 -15.97
C THR A 9 26.43 20.86 -16.14
N GLY A 10 27.69 20.39 -16.15
CA GLY A 10 28.87 21.24 -16.37
C GLY A 10 29.30 22.11 -15.17
N LYS A 11 30.18 23.09 -15.41
CA LYS A 11 30.87 23.87 -14.36
C LYS A 11 29.93 24.72 -13.50
N HIS A 12 28.87 25.28 -14.10
CA HIS A 12 27.91 26.20 -13.44
C HIS A 12 26.46 25.69 -13.43
N GLY A 13 26.19 24.49 -13.94
CA GLY A 13 24.81 23.98 -14.01
C GLY A 13 24.29 23.50 -12.67
N HIS A 14 22.98 23.66 -12.46
CA HIS A 14 22.27 23.09 -11.32
C HIS A 14 22.35 21.55 -11.38
N ALA A 15 22.51 20.94 -10.20
CA ALA A 15 22.45 19.49 -10.09
C ALA A 15 21.03 19.00 -10.41
N LYS A 16 20.94 17.97 -11.24
CA LYS A 16 19.71 17.26 -11.57
C LYS A 16 19.69 15.97 -10.78
N VAL A 17 18.55 15.66 -10.18
CA VAL A 17 18.29 14.39 -9.51
C VAL A 17 17.47 13.54 -10.47
N HIS A 18 17.93 12.33 -10.74
CA HIS A 18 17.15 11.27 -11.37
C HIS A 18 16.69 10.32 -10.26
N MET A 19 15.38 10.13 -10.14
CA MET A 19 14.78 9.27 -9.15
C MET A 19 14.02 8.16 -9.84
N VAL A 20 14.08 6.97 -9.23
CA VAL A 20 13.27 5.84 -9.62
C VAL A 20 12.36 5.48 -8.45
N GLY A 21 11.06 5.52 -8.71
CA GLY A 21 10.01 5.04 -7.82
C GLY A 21 9.46 3.70 -8.28
N ILE A 22 8.97 2.92 -7.32
CA ILE A 22 8.04 1.83 -7.59
C ILE A 22 6.73 2.24 -6.94
N ASP A 23 5.65 2.15 -7.70
CA ASP A 23 4.29 2.36 -7.22
C ASP A 23 3.96 1.32 -6.15
N ILE A 24 3.50 1.80 -4.99
CA ILE A 24 3.25 0.98 -3.80
C ILE A 24 2.05 0.04 -3.93
N PHE A 25 1.18 0.27 -4.91
CA PHE A 25 -0.01 -0.53 -5.20
C PHE A 25 0.20 -1.41 -6.44
N THR A 26 0.69 -0.81 -7.52
CA THR A 26 0.78 -1.50 -8.82
C THR A 26 2.12 -2.17 -9.09
N SER A 27 3.13 -1.93 -8.24
CA SER A 27 4.52 -2.34 -8.45
C SER A 27 5.15 -1.84 -9.76
N LYS A 28 4.50 -0.90 -10.47
CA LYS A 28 5.04 -0.30 -11.68
C LYS A 28 6.21 0.61 -11.36
N LYS A 29 7.25 0.54 -12.17
CA LYS A 29 8.43 1.40 -12.07
C LYS A 29 8.14 2.74 -12.76
N TYR A 30 8.44 3.84 -12.08
CA TYR A 30 8.36 5.20 -12.59
C TYR A 30 9.71 5.90 -12.43
N GLU A 31 10.08 6.73 -13.38
CA GLU A 31 11.34 7.47 -13.35
C GLU A 31 11.05 8.96 -13.58
N ASP A 32 11.74 9.82 -12.82
CA ASP A 32 11.63 11.27 -12.95
C ASP A 32 13.01 11.93 -12.86
N ILE A 33 13.16 13.07 -13.54
CA ILE A 33 14.36 13.90 -13.49
C ILE A 33 13.97 15.33 -13.16
N CYS A 34 14.30 15.77 -11.94
CA CYS A 34 14.00 17.11 -11.46
C CYS A 34 15.28 17.86 -11.03
N PRO A 35 15.30 19.20 -11.12
CA PRO A 35 16.36 19.99 -10.49
C PRO A 35 16.40 19.74 -8.98
N SER A 36 17.60 19.61 -8.42
CA SER A 36 17.84 19.39 -6.97
C SER A 36 17.24 20.47 -6.06
N THR A 37 16.86 21.62 -6.61
CA THR A 37 16.28 22.75 -5.88
C THR A 37 14.75 22.83 -6.01
N HIS A 38 14.11 21.91 -6.73
CA HIS A 38 12.65 21.87 -6.83
C HIS A 38 12.05 21.13 -5.64
N ASN A 39 10.90 21.63 -5.16
CA ASN A 39 10.09 20.90 -4.19
C ASN A 39 9.42 19.72 -4.90
N MET A 40 9.34 18.59 -4.20
CA MET A 40 8.64 17.39 -4.65
C MET A 40 7.50 17.09 -3.69
N ASP A 41 6.36 16.65 -4.23
CA ASP A 41 5.25 16.18 -3.41
C ASP A 41 5.59 14.82 -2.79
N VAL A 42 5.36 14.70 -1.49
CA VAL A 42 5.60 13.46 -0.73
C VAL A 42 4.25 12.91 -0.28
N PRO A 43 3.84 11.72 -0.75
CA PRO A 43 2.56 11.14 -0.35
C PRO A 43 2.63 10.71 1.12
N VAL A 44 1.58 11.02 1.86
CA VAL A 44 1.37 10.43 3.19
C VAL A 44 0.88 9.00 2.98
N VAL A 45 1.67 8.03 3.44
CA VAL A 45 1.33 6.61 3.40
C VAL A 45 0.95 6.18 4.81
N GLN A 46 -0.28 5.70 4.98
CA GLN A 46 -0.79 5.17 6.23
C GLN A 46 -0.94 3.66 6.13
N ARG A 47 -0.51 2.95 7.16
CA ARG A 47 -0.71 1.51 7.30
C ARG A 47 -1.54 1.27 8.55
N LYS A 48 -2.66 0.56 8.41
CA LYS A 48 -3.51 0.14 9.54
C LYS A 48 -3.87 -1.32 9.39
N ASP A 49 -3.83 -2.04 10.50
CA ASP A 49 -4.28 -3.42 10.57
C ASP A 49 -5.72 -3.43 11.07
N TYR A 50 -6.53 -4.32 10.51
CA TYR A 50 -7.93 -4.51 10.92
C TYR A 50 -8.19 -5.99 11.12
N GLN A 51 -8.93 -6.34 12.16
CA GLN A 51 -9.40 -7.72 12.34
C GLN A 51 -10.41 -8.05 11.25
N LEU A 52 -10.26 -9.21 10.59
CA LEU A 52 -11.27 -9.68 9.66
C LEU A 52 -12.49 -10.18 10.44
N VAL A 53 -13.67 -9.66 10.11
CA VAL A 53 -14.95 -10.05 10.73
C VAL A 53 -15.72 -10.98 9.82
N ASP A 54 -15.85 -10.63 8.53
CA ASP A 54 -16.61 -11.41 7.56
C ASP A 54 -16.10 -11.21 6.13
N VAL A 55 -16.41 -12.18 5.27
CA VAL A 55 -16.19 -12.14 3.82
C VAL A 55 -17.54 -12.32 3.13
N LEU A 56 -18.08 -11.25 2.57
CA LEU A 56 -19.38 -11.25 1.91
C LEU A 56 -19.33 -11.97 0.56
N ASP A 57 -20.49 -12.45 0.09
CA ASP A 57 -20.63 -13.24 -1.14
C ASP A 57 -20.16 -12.49 -2.40
N ASP A 58 -20.27 -11.16 -2.40
CA ASP A 58 -19.83 -10.29 -3.51
C ASP A 58 -18.31 -10.00 -3.48
N GLY A 59 -17.60 -10.50 -2.46
CA GLY A 59 -16.17 -10.28 -2.27
C GLY A 59 -15.82 -9.04 -1.44
N THR A 60 -16.81 -8.34 -0.88
CA THR A 60 -16.60 -7.27 0.10
C THR A 60 -16.18 -7.86 1.45
N LEU A 61 -15.27 -7.19 2.15
CA LEU A 61 -14.78 -7.58 3.46
C LEU A 61 -15.39 -6.70 4.54
N SER A 62 -15.88 -7.34 5.60
CA SER A 62 -16.18 -6.67 6.86
C SER A 62 -14.95 -6.76 7.75
N VAL A 63 -14.43 -5.60 8.17
CA VAL A 63 -13.24 -5.51 9.02
C VAL A 63 -13.49 -4.61 10.22
N MET A 64 -12.79 -4.84 11.33
CA MET A 64 -12.91 -4.08 12.58
C MET A 64 -11.56 -3.51 13.01
N ASP A 65 -11.54 -2.27 13.49
CA ASP A 65 -10.35 -1.68 14.09
C ASP A 65 -10.26 -1.89 15.61
N ASP A 66 -9.13 -1.47 16.19
CA ASP A 66 -8.83 -1.63 17.61
C ASP A 66 -9.81 -0.85 18.53
N ASP A 67 -10.49 0.16 17.99
CA ASP A 67 -11.51 0.93 18.70
C ASP A 67 -12.90 0.27 18.64
N GLY A 68 -13.02 -0.86 17.94
CA GLY A 68 -14.26 -1.61 17.75
C GLY A 68 -15.14 -1.07 16.61
N ASN A 69 -14.65 -0.13 15.79
CA ASN A 69 -15.38 0.36 14.64
C ASN A 69 -15.28 -0.62 13.48
N THR A 70 -16.41 -0.91 12.84
CA THR A 70 -16.47 -1.79 11.67
C THR A 70 -16.51 -1.01 10.36
N ARG A 71 -15.98 -1.62 9.30
CA ARG A 71 -15.95 -1.10 7.94
C ARG A 71 -16.30 -2.21 6.95
N ASP A 72 -17.12 -1.89 5.96
CA ASP A 72 -17.62 -2.82 4.93
C ASP A 72 -17.41 -2.25 3.52
N ASP A 73 -16.29 -1.55 3.30
CA ASP A 73 -15.96 -0.84 2.05
C ASP A 73 -14.70 -1.38 1.34
N LEU A 74 -14.06 -2.39 1.92
CA LEU A 74 -12.85 -3.01 1.37
C LEU A 74 -13.20 -4.26 0.58
N ASN A 75 -12.55 -4.44 -0.57
CA ASN A 75 -12.73 -5.64 -1.39
C ASN A 75 -11.59 -6.64 -1.17
N LEU A 76 -11.91 -7.93 -1.31
CA LEU A 76 -10.92 -8.99 -1.32
C LEU A 76 -9.85 -8.69 -2.40
N PRO A 77 -8.55 -8.69 -2.05
CA PRO A 77 -7.51 -8.44 -3.04
C PRO A 77 -7.46 -9.58 -4.06
N PRO A 78 -7.14 -9.31 -5.34
CA PRO A 78 -7.00 -10.36 -6.34
C PRO A 78 -5.76 -11.24 -6.07
N GLY A 79 -5.74 -12.43 -6.66
CA GLY A 79 -4.59 -13.34 -6.62
C GLY A 79 -4.47 -14.14 -5.33
N ASP A 80 -3.24 -14.59 -5.03
CA ASP A 80 -2.97 -15.53 -3.93
C ASP A 80 -3.33 -14.96 -2.56
N LEU A 81 -3.20 -13.64 -2.36
CA LEU A 81 -3.53 -13.00 -1.08
C LEU A 81 -5.03 -13.09 -0.76
N GLY A 82 -5.90 -12.84 -1.74
CA GLY A 82 -7.35 -12.96 -1.53
C GLY A 82 -7.77 -14.40 -1.27
N LYS A 83 -7.11 -15.34 -1.95
CA LYS A 83 -7.33 -16.77 -1.70
C LYS A 83 -6.88 -17.17 -0.28
N ASP A 84 -5.71 -16.72 0.18
CA ASP A 84 -5.23 -16.97 1.54
C ASP A 84 -6.19 -16.40 2.59
N ILE A 85 -6.70 -15.18 2.39
CA ILE A 85 -7.70 -14.57 3.27
C ILE A 85 -8.95 -15.44 3.37
N LYS A 86 -9.51 -15.87 2.23
CA LYS A 86 -10.69 -16.74 2.20
C LYS A 86 -10.43 -18.08 2.87
N ASP A 87 -9.34 -18.75 2.50
CA ASP A 87 -8.98 -20.07 3.03
C ASP A 87 -8.79 -20.03 4.56
N ARG A 88 -8.20 -18.96 5.11
CA ARG A 88 -8.05 -18.80 6.58
C ARG A 88 -9.37 -18.49 7.27
N PHE A 89 -10.20 -17.67 6.65
CA PHE A 89 -11.53 -17.35 7.17
C PHE A 89 -12.41 -18.61 7.23
N GLU A 90 -12.42 -19.43 6.18
CA GLU A 90 -13.16 -20.70 6.13
C GLU A 90 -12.68 -21.73 7.16
N LYS A 91 -11.39 -21.68 7.54
CA LYS A 91 -10.83 -22.49 8.63
C LYS A 91 -11.21 -22.00 10.03
N GLY A 92 -11.87 -20.85 10.14
CA GLY A 92 -12.20 -20.20 11.41
C GLY A 92 -10.98 -19.59 12.11
N GLU A 93 -9.91 -19.28 11.37
CA GLU A 93 -8.74 -18.61 11.94
C GLU A 93 -9.08 -17.15 12.25
N THR A 94 -8.63 -16.66 13.41
CA THR A 94 -8.70 -15.23 13.74
C THR A 94 -7.40 -14.55 13.33
N PHE A 95 -7.50 -13.58 12.43
CA PHE A 95 -6.34 -12.84 11.92
C PHE A 95 -6.72 -11.40 11.57
N THR A 96 -5.70 -10.59 11.34
CA THR A 96 -5.83 -9.21 10.87
C THR A 96 -5.38 -9.09 9.41
N VAL A 97 -5.98 -8.17 8.68
CA VAL A 97 -5.57 -7.74 7.34
C VAL A 97 -4.86 -6.38 7.45
N THR A 98 -3.72 -6.24 6.80
CA THR A 98 -3.02 -4.95 6.67
C THR A 98 -3.57 -4.20 5.47
N VAL A 99 -4.03 -2.97 5.70
CA VAL A 99 -4.43 -2.02 4.65
C VAL A 99 -3.41 -0.90 4.56
N ILE A 100 -2.97 -0.57 3.34
CA ILE A 100 -2.19 0.62 3.04
C ILE A 100 -3.11 1.64 2.35
N LYS A 101 -3.09 2.87 2.86
CA LYS A 101 -3.76 4.03 2.29
C LYS A 101 -2.75 5.07 1.84
N ALA A 102 -2.86 5.54 0.60
CA ALA A 102 -2.09 6.67 0.11
C ALA A 102 -2.87 7.40 -0.99
N MET A 103 -2.82 8.74 -0.99
CA MET A 103 -3.39 9.58 -2.05
C MET A 103 -4.88 9.31 -2.39
N GLY A 104 -5.66 8.82 -1.43
CA GLY A 104 -7.08 8.49 -1.61
C GLY A 104 -7.36 7.07 -2.08
N GLU A 105 -6.32 6.27 -2.33
CA GLU A 105 -6.42 4.84 -2.67
C GLU A 105 -6.09 3.96 -1.44
N GLU A 106 -6.78 2.83 -1.32
CA GLU A 106 -6.59 1.84 -0.26
C GLU A 106 -6.46 0.44 -0.86
N GLN A 107 -5.49 -0.34 -0.36
CA GLN A 107 -5.30 -1.74 -0.78
C GLN A 107 -4.89 -2.61 0.39
N ILE A 108 -5.43 -3.83 0.44
CA ILE A 108 -4.98 -4.87 1.36
C ILE A 108 -3.67 -5.45 0.86
N THR A 109 -2.63 -5.38 1.68
CA THR A 109 -1.26 -5.77 1.30
C THR A 109 -0.73 -6.97 2.07
N GLY A 110 -1.47 -7.52 3.02
CA GLY A 110 -1.05 -8.72 3.75
C GLY A 110 -1.99 -9.13 4.88
N THR A 111 -1.68 -10.26 5.49
CA THR A 111 -2.37 -10.82 6.66
C THR A 111 -1.39 -11.01 7.83
N LYS A 112 -1.88 -10.93 9.07
CA LYS A 112 -1.10 -11.27 10.27
C LYS A 112 -1.97 -12.07 11.24
N THR A 113 -1.44 -13.19 11.72
CA THR A 113 -2.10 -14.00 12.75
C THR A 113 -2.14 -13.23 14.08
N LEU A 114 -3.27 -13.28 14.78
CA LEU A 114 -3.37 -12.80 16.15
C LEU A 114 -2.69 -13.84 17.05
N SER A 115 -1.61 -13.42 17.72
CA SER A 115 -0.83 -14.27 18.64
C SER A 115 -1.50 -14.34 20.00
#